data_AF-A0A521QGP4-F1
#
_entry.id   AF-A0A521QGP4-F1
#
_cell.length_a   1.000
_cell.length_b   1.000
_cell.length_c   1.000
_cell.angle_alpha   90.00
_cell.angle_beta   90.00
_cell.angle_gamma   90.00
#
_symmetry.space_group_name_H-M   'P 1'
#
loop_
_entity.id
_entity.type
_entity.pdbx_description
1 polymer ?
#
loop_
_entity_poly.entity_id
_entity_poly.type
_entity_poly.pdbx_seq_one_letter_code
_entity_poly.pdbx_strand_id
1 'polypeptide(L)'
;MVWLSRDLHCRRAHATWLVIGALVTACSTNTSHQQVAMQASQAGDQKTAISLAKKEVARFSTADECSRTKKLNCGTLALAYSSLAEYQILDGDKRGGESSFKSAKEALGLMDPKQKPSATAMVYRDVSEAFWKIGDRARAVAVFNEGRAAGGDVWLF
;
A
#
# COMPACT_ATOMS: atom_id res chain seq x y z
N MET A 1 -5.71 -17.06 -10.90
CA MET A 1 -7.01 -16.73 -11.52
C MET A 1 -7.09 -15.21 -11.60
N VAL A 2 -6.95 -14.70 -12.83
CA VAL A 2 -7.14 -13.34 -13.38
C VAL A 2 -7.13 -12.15 -12.40
N TRP A 3 -6.02 -11.40 -12.38
CA TRP A 3 -6.10 -9.94 -12.37
C TRP A 3 -5.57 -9.44 -13.71
N LEU A 4 -6.44 -8.71 -14.40
CA LEU A 4 -6.31 -8.15 -15.74
C LEU A 4 -4.90 -7.62 -16.04
N SER A 5 -4.38 -7.99 -17.22
CA SER A 5 -3.28 -7.33 -17.90
C SER A 5 -3.38 -5.81 -17.79
N ARG A 6 -2.41 -5.19 -17.11
CA ARG A 6 -1.95 -3.85 -17.45
C ARG A 6 -0.63 -3.97 -18.20
N ASP A 7 -0.75 -4.56 -19.37
CA ASP A 7 0.20 -4.34 -20.46
C ASP A 7 0.03 -2.90 -20.96
N LEU A 8 0.65 -1.94 -20.27
CA LEU A 8 1.04 -0.70 -20.93
C LEU A 8 2.42 -0.93 -21.51
N HIS A 9 2.42 -1.51 -22.71
CA HIS A 9 3.55 -1.55 -23.63
C HIS A 9 4.00 -0.11 -23.91
N CYS A 10 4.92 0.42 -23.12
CA CYS A 10 5.75 1.54 -23.57
C CYS A 10 6.90 0.94 -24.39
N ARG A 11 6.60 0.59 -25.64
CA ARG A 11 7.61 0.14 -26.61
C ARG A 11 8.72 1.19 -26.67
N ARG A 12 9.98 0.75 -26.47
CA ARG A 12 11.17 1.51 -26.86
C ARG A 12 11.07 1.78 -28.37
N ALA A 13 10.65 2.97 -28.75
CA ALA A 13 10.77 3.45 -30.12
C ALA A 13 12.24 3.82 -30.35
N HIS A 14 12.98 2.94 -31.03
CA HIS A 14 14.21 3.34 -31.70
C HIS A 14 13.86 4.29 -32.84
N ALA A 15 14.60 5.40 -32.90
CA ALA A 15 14.31 6.57 -33.69
C ALA A 15 14.40 6.32 -35.20
N THR A 16 13.33 6.65 -35.91
CA THR A 16 13.41 7.11 -37.30
C THR A 16 12.46 8.29 -37.45
N TRP A 17 13.03 9.38 -37.97
CA TRP A 17 12.48 10.73 -38.07
C TRP A 17 11.16 10.80 -38.84
N LEU A 18 10.17 11.52 -38.31
CA LEU A 18 9.40 12.53 -39.05
C LEU A 18 8.46 13.33 -38.12
N VAL A 19 8.53 14.64 -38.34
CA VAL A 19 7.81 15.78 -37.75
C VAL A 19 6.30 15.55 -37.63
N ILE A 20 5.70 15.96 -36.51
CA ILE A 20 4.44 16.75 -36.39
C ILE A 20 4.09 16.91 -34.89
N GLY A 21 3.95 18.16 -34.44
CA GLY A 21 3.10 18.54 -33.31
C GLY A 21 3.48 18.04 -31.92
N ALA A 22 4.62 18.47 -31.38
CA ALA A 22 4.91 18.29 -29.96
C ALA A 22 4.05 19.25 -29.10
N LEU A 23 2.76 18.92 -28.94
CA LEU A 23 2.12 19.12 -27.65
C LEU A 23 2.85 18.14 -26.71
N VAL A 24 3.97 18.60 -26.16
CA VAL A 24 4.55 17.99 -24.96
C VAL A 24 3.49 18.21 -23.89
N THR A 25 2.57 17.26 -23.81
CA THR A 25 1.80 17.01 -22.61
C THR A 25 2.86 16.80 -21.55
N ALA A 26 3.04 17.83 -20.73
CA ALA A 26 3.69 17.71 -19.44
C ALA A 26 2.85 16.70 -18.64
N CYS A 27 3.10 15.42 -18.85
CA CYS A 27 2.77 14.38 -17.89
C CYS A 27 3.57 14.75 -16.66
N SER A 28 2.93 15.46 -15.75
CA SER A 28 3.49 15.83 -14.46
C SER A 28 4.12 14.57 -13.84
N THR A 29 5.44 14.61 -13.71
CA THR A 29 6.28 13.57 -13.11
C THR A 29 6.10 13.54 -11.59
N ASN A 30 4.85 13.53 -11.12
CA ASN A 30 4.53 13.37 -9.71
C ASN A 30 4.01 11.94 -9.51
N THR A 31 4.85 10.95 -9.80
CA THR A 31 4.60 9.60 -9.31
C THR A 31 4.50 9.66 -7.79
N SER A 32 3.38 9.19 -7.23
CA SER A 32 3.23 9.16 -5.76
C SER A 32 4.36 8.34 -5.16
N HIS A 33 4.81 8.68 -3.94
CA HIS A 33 5.85 7.90 -3.28
C HIS A 33 5.45 6.43 -3.17
N GLN A 34 4.15 6.15 -3.02
CA GLN A 34 3.59 4.80 -3.02
C GLN A 34 3.82 4.02 -4.32
N GLN A 35 3.65 4.65 -5.50
CA GLN A 35 3.90 3.97 -6.77
C GLN A 35 5.37 3.58 -6.92
N VAL A 36 6.28 4.48 -6.56
CA VAL A 36 7.72 4.23 -6.63
C VAL A 36 8.14 3.22 -5.57
N ALA A 37 7.54 3.25 -4.37
CA ALA A 37 7.79 2.27 -3.31
C ALA A 37 7.40 0.85 -3.74
N MET A 38 6.23 0.70 -4.38
CA MET A 38 5.76 -0.58 -4.90
C MET A 38 6.71 -1.13 -5.97
N GLN A 39 7.17 -0.28 -6.90
CA GLN A 39 8.15 -0.69 -7.92
C GLN A 39 9.47 -1.14 -7.30
N ALA A 40 9.97 -0.40 -6.30
CA ALA A 40 11.18 -0.77 -5.57
C ALA A 40 11.02 -2.12 -4.86
N SER A 41 9.89 -2.34 -4.18
CA SER A 41 9.62 -3.61 -3.50
C SER A 41 9.49 -4.79 -4.47
N GLN A 42 8.83 -4.60 -5.63
CA GLN A 42 8.74 -5.61 -6.69
C GLN A 42 10.10 -5.97 -7.28
N ALA A 43 11.03 -5.01 -7.33
CA ALA A 43 12.41 -5.22 -7.74
C ALA A 43 13.31 -5.82 -6.64
N GLY A 44 12.77 -6.04 -5.43
CA GLY A 44 13.52 -6.53 -4.27
C GLY A 44 14.27 -5.45 -3.49
N ASP A 45 14.18 -4.18 -3.89
CA ASP A 45 14.78 -3.05 -3.16
C ASP A 45 13.85 -2.59 -2.02
N GLN A 46 13.79 -3.39 -0.96
CA GLN A 46 12.94 -3.11 0.19
C GLN A 46 13.39 -1.87 0.96
N LYS A 47 14.69 -1.53 0.95
CA LYS A 47 15.19 -0.33 1.63
C LYS A 47 14.65 0.95 0.99
N THR A 48 14.66 1.02 -0.33
CA THR A 48 14.04 2.15 -1.06
C THR A 48 12.53 2.15 -0.86
N ALA A 49 11.87 0.99 -0.92
CA ALA A 49 10.44 0.88 -0.68
C ALA A 49 10.03 1.40 0.72
N ILE A 50 10.74 0.99 1.77
CA ILE A 50 10.54 1.44 3.15
C ILE A 50 10.75 2.95 3.26
N SER A 51 11.83 3.48 2.67
CA SER A 51 12.14 4.91 2.71
C SER A 51 11.02 5.76 2.10
N LEU A 52 10.47 5.32 0.96
CA LEU A 52 9.36 5.98 0.28
C LEU A 52 8.03 5.81 1.03
N ALA A 53 7.75 4.62 1.56
CA ALA A 53 6.55 4.37 2.35
C ALA A 53 6.51 5.23 3.62
N LYS A 54 7.66 5.45 4.28
CA LYS A 54 7.76 6.38 5.41
C LYS A 54 7.38 7.82 5.04
N LYS A 55 7.74 8.29 3.84
CA LYS A 55 7.34 9.61 3.35
C LYS A 55 5.82 9.70 3.14
N GLU A 56 5.22 8.64 2.61
CA GLU A 56 3.77 8.58 2.42
C GLU A 56 3.01 8.55 3.76
N VAL A 57 3.49 7.78 4.74
CA VAL A 57 2.97 7.80 6.11
C VAL A 57 3.03 9.20 6.70
N ALA A 58 4.20 9.86 6.62
CA ALA A 58 4.39 11.19 7.19
C ALA A 58 3.44 12.24 6.56
N ARG A 59 3.09 12.08 5.29
CA ARG A 59 2.16 12.95 4.58
C ARG A 59 0.75 12.88 5.17
N PHE A 60 0.28 11.69 5.54
CA PHE A 60 -1.11 11.47 6.00
C PHE A 60 -1.26 11.37 7.52
N SER A 61 -0.16 11.34 8.28
CA SER A 61 -0.20 11.21 9.74
C SER A 61 -0.45 12.53 10.48
N THR A 62 -0.67 13.64 9.77
CA THR A 62 -0.95 14.94 10.39
C THR A 62 -2.39 14.99 10.91
N ALA A 63 -2.66 15.83 11.92
CA ALA A 63 -3.97 15.92 12.56
C ALA A 63 -5.08 16.41 11.62
N ASP A 64 -4.72 17.18 10.59
CA ASP A 64 -5.64 17.68 9.56
C ASP A 64 -6.05 16.59 8.57
N GLU A 65 -5.22 15.55 8.42
CA GLU A 65 -5.42 14.44 7.50
C GLU A 65 -6.19 13.28 8.17
N CYS A 66 -5.74 12.88 9.35
CA CYS A 66 -6.41 11.85 10.14
C CYS A 66 -6.31 12.11 11.65
N SER A 67 -7.47 12.28 12.29
CA SER A 67 -7.65 12.45 13.72
C SER A 67 -9.06 12.01 14.14
N ARG A 68 -9.37 12.13 15.43
CA ARG A 68 -10.72 11.83 15.94
C ARG A 68 -11.80 12.76 15.37
N THR A 69 -11.44 13.99 15.02
CA THR A 69 -12.35 15.03 14.53
C THR A 69 -12.25 15.25 13.01
N LYS A 70 -11.14 14.87 12.38
CA LYS A 70 -10.93 14.93 10.93
C LYS A 70 -10.62 13.53 10.40
N LYS A 71 -11.53 12.96 9.62
CA LYS A 71 -11.41 11.56 9.15
C LYS A 71 -11.12 11.43 7.65
N LEU A 72 -10.65 12.51 7.02
CA LEU A 72 -10.56 12.63 5.56
C LEU A 72 -9.70 11.54 4.94
N ASN A 73 -8.52 11.29 5.51
CA ASN A 73 -7.52 10.40 4.94
C ASN A 73 -7.11 9.25 5.88
N CYS A 74 -7.93 8.92 6.88
CA CYS A 74 -7.63 7.79 7.77
C CYS A 74 -7.55 6.44 7.04
N GLY A 75 -8.34 6.24 5.99
CA GLY A 75 -8.21 5.07 5.11
C GLY A 75 -6.88 5.06 4.35
N THR A 76 -6.50 6.20 3.78
CA THR A 76 -5.21 6.37 3.08
C THR A 76 -4.03 6.15 4.01
N LEU A 77 -4.07 6.70 5.23
CA LEU A 77 -3.06 6.49 6.26
C LEU A 77 -2.96 5.01 6.67
N ALA A 78 -4.10 4.33 6.83
CA ALA A 78 -4.11 2.91 7.14
C ALA A 78 -3.41 2.07 6.04
N LEU A 79 -3.68 2.37 4.78
CA LEU A 79 -3.03 1.71 3.63
C LEU A 79 -1.53 2.06 3.54
N ALA A 80 -1.15 3.31 3.82
CA ALA A 80 0.26 3.71 3.86
C ALA A 80 1.03 2.94 4.95
N TYR A 81 0.43 2.77 6.13
CA TYR A 81 1.00 1.95 7.18
C TYR A 81 1.03 0.45 6.83
N SER A 82 0.03 -0.10 6.12
CA SER A 82 0.07 -1.51 5.69
C SER A 82 1.17 -1.77 4.66
N SER A 83 1.39 -0.85 3.70
CA SER A 83 2.50 -0.95 2.76
C SER A 83 3.85 -0.84 3.48
N LEU A 84 4.00 0.08 4.44
CA LEU A 84 5.22 0.17 5.25
C LEU A 84 5.46 -1.14 6.03
N ALA A 85 4.41 -1.70 6.62
CA ALA A 85 4.49 -2.97 7.34
C ALA A 85 4.91 -4.12 6.42
N GLU A 86 4.30 -4.24 5.23
CA GLU A 86 4.66 -5.21 4.21
C GLU A 86 6.16 -5.12 3.87
N TYR A 87 6.64 -3.93 3.52
CA TYR A 87 8.04 -3.78 3.10
C TYR A 87 9.03 -4.07 4.22
N GLN A 88 8.72 -3.70 5.47
CA GLN A 88 9.53 -4.05 6.63
C GLN A 88 9.58 -5.56 6.87
N ILE A 89 8.45 -6.26 6.74
CA ILE A 89 8.40 -7.72 6.88
C ILE A 89 9.25 -8.38 5.78
N LEU A 90 9.12 -7.92 4.53
CA LEU A 90 9.89 -8.42 3.39
C LEU A 90 11.40 -8.15 3.52
N ASP A 91 11.82 -7.07 4.18
CA ASP A 91 13.22 -6.77 4.52
C ASP A 91 13.74 -7.56 5.73
N GLY A 92 12.87 -8.33 6.41
CA GLY A 92 13.20 -9.11 7.60
C GLY A 92 12.99 -8.38 8.93
N ASP A 93 12.61 -7.11 8.92
CA ASP A 93 12.23 -6.34 10.11
C ASP A 93 10.79 -6.65 10.55
N LYS A 94 10.57 -7.87 11.03
CA LYS A 94 9.24 -8.32 11.52
C LYS A 94 8.68 -7.42 12.60
N ARG A 95 9.53 -6.96 13.52
CA ARG A 95 9.12 -6.11 14.65
C ARG A 95 8.67 -4.73 14.16
N GLY A 96 9.42 -4.12 13.25
CA GLY A 96 9.01 -2.88 12.60
C GLY A 96 7.69 -3.06 11.86
N GLY A 97 7.57 -4.16 11.10
CA GLY A 97 6.35 -4.53 10.38
C GLY A 97 5.11 -4.61 11.28
N GLU A 98 5.19 -5.36 12.38
CA GLU A 98 4.10 -5.44 13.38
C GLU A 98 3.76 -4.09 14.00
N SER A 99 4.78 -3.24 14.26
CA SER A 99 4.56 -1.89 14.77
C SER A 99 3.80 -1.02 13.78
N SER A 100 4.17 -1.05 12.50
CA SER A 100 3.46 -0.31 11.45
C SER A 100 2.06 -0.87 11.21
N PHE A 101 1.88 -2.19 11.27
CA PHE A 101 0.57 -2.81 11.17
C PHE A 101 -0.35 -2.42 12.35
N LYS A 102 0.20 -2.31 13.57
CA LYS A 102 -0.54 -1.75 14.70
C LYS A 102 -1.03 -0.34 14.42
N SER A 103 -0.19 0.55 13.88
CA SER A 103 -0.59 1.90 13.48
C SER A 103 -1.64 1.90 12.36
N ALA A 104 -1.58 0.96 11.42
CA ALA A 104 -2.63 0.78 10.42
C ALA A 104 -3.99 0.47 11.08
N LYS A 105 -4.02 -0.43 12.07
CA LYS A 105 -5.23 -0.76 12.84
C LYS A 105 -5.77 0.43 13.63
N GLU A 106 -4.90 1.26 14.18
CA GLU A 106 -5.29 2.51 14.85
C GLU A 106 -5.96 3.48 13.87
N ALA A 107 -5.40 3.66 12.68
CA ALA A 107 -6.01 4.49 11.63
C ALA A 107 -7.37 3.93 11.14
N LEU A 108 -7.48 2.60 10.95
CA LEU A 108 -8.76 1.95 10.66
C LEU A 108 -9.79 2.17 11.77
N GLY A 109 -9.36 2.28 13.02
CA GLY A 109 -10.21 2.58 14.18
C GLY A 109 -10.82 3.98 14.15
N LEU A 110 -10.24 4.91 13.38
CA LEU A 110 -10.74 6.28 13.24
C LEU A 110 -11.73 6.44 12.08
N MET A 111 -11.77 5.51 11.13
CA MET A 111 -12.61 5.59 9.93
C MET A 111 -14.12 5.56 10.24
N ASP A 112 -14.92 6.01 9.27
CA ASP A 112 -16.36 5.75 9.27
C ASP A 112 -16.63 4.23 9.14
N PRO A 113 -17.47 3.63 10.00
CA PRO A 113 -17.80 2.21 9.93
C PRO A 113 -18.30 1.72 8.56
N LYS A 114 -18.93 2.59 7.76
CA LYS A 114 -19.42 2.22 6.41
C LYS A 114 -18.29 2.08 5.38
N GLN A 115 -17.18 2.80 5.56
CA GLN A 115 -16.04 2.80 4.64
C GLN A 115 -14.90 1.88 5.10
N LYS A 116 -14.87 1.57 6.39
CA LYS A 116 -13.85 0.75 7.04
C LYS A 116 -13.67 -0.67 6.45
N PRO A 117 -14.71 -1.41 6.03
CA PRO A 117 -14.55 -2.80 5.59
C PRO A 117 -13.56 -2.97 4.43
N SER A 118 -13.66 -2.12 3.41
CA SER A 118 -12.79 -2.21 2.23
C SER A 118 -11.32 -1.93 2.55
N ALA A 119 -11.05 -0.92 3.39
CA ALA A 119 -9.69 -0.64 3.85
C ALA A 119 -9.16 -1.75 4.76
N THR A 120 -10.01 -2.32 5.61
CA THR A 120 -9.68 -3.47 6.46
C THR A 120 -9.26 -4.66 5.60
N ALA A 121 -10.01 -4.99 4.55
CA ALA A 121 -9.68 -6.08 3.64
C ALA A 121 -8.27 -5.94 3.05
N MET A 122 -7.93 -4.75 2.57
CA MET A 122 -6.62 -4.47 1.97
C MET A 122 -5.48 -4.51 3.01
N VAL A 123 -5.63 -3.81 4.14
CA VAL A 123 -4.60 -3.72 5.18
C VAL A 123 -4.20 -5.09 5.70
N TYR A 124 -5.18 -5.95 6.01
CA TYR A 124 -4.90 -7.28 6.54
C TYR A 124 -4.37 -8.24 5.46
N ARG A 125 -4.82 -8.10 4.20
CA ARG A 125 -4.28 -8.86 3.08
C ARG A 125 -2.79 -8.58 2.89
N ASP A 126 -2.40 -7.30 2.79
CA ASP A 126 -1.01 -6.91 2.49
C ASP A 126 -0.04 -7.49 3.55
N VAL A 127 -0.39 -7.36 4.83
CA VAL A 127 0.45 -7.86 5.94
C VAL A 127 0.45 -9.39 6.01
N SER A 128 -0.71 -10.03 5.80
CA SER A 128 -0.79 -11.49 5.73
C SER A 128 0.08 -12.04 4.60
N GLU A 129 0.03 -11.42 3.43
CA GLU A 129 0.82 -11.83 2.26
C GLU A 129 2.32 -11.64 2.50
N ALA A 130 2.72 -10.56 3.16
CA ALA A 130 4.11 -10.32 3.53
C ALA A 130 4.67 -11.44 4.42
N PHE A 131 3.94 -11.81 5.48
CA PHE A 131 4.33 -12.93 6.35
C PHE A 131 4.37 -14.26 5.60
N TRP A 132 3.43 -14.47 4.68
CA TRP A 132 3.41 -15.67 3.85
C TRP A 132 4.66 -15.77 2.97
N LYS A 133 5.05 -14.67 2.31
CA LYS A 133 6.21 -14.59 1.41
C LYS A 133 7.53 -14.89 2.14
N ILE A 134 7.67 -14.45 3.39
CA ILE A 134 8.89 -14.73 4.19
C ILE A 134 8.86 -16.09 4.90
N GLY A 135 7.85 -16.92 4.64
CA GLY A 135 7.73 -18.28 5.19
C GLY A 135 7.07 -18.38 6.57
N ASP A 136 6.62 -17.27 7.16
CA ASP A 136 5.95 -17.25 8.46
C ASP A 136 4.44 -17.53 8.31
N ARG A 137 4.12 -18.75 7.90
CA ARG A 137 2.74 -19.16 7.55
C ARG A 137 1.78 -19.08 8.74
N ALA A 138 2.27 -19.38 9.94
CA ALA A 138 1.46 -19.30 11.15
C ALA A 138 0.99 -17.87 11.39
N ARG A 139 1.90 -16.88 11.29
CA ARG A 139 1.52 -15.49 11.45
C ARG A 139 0.64 -14.97 10.31
N ALA A 140 0.93 -15.37 9.06
CA ALA A 140 0.10 -15.02 7.91
C ALA A 140 -1.37 -15.42 8.12
N VAL A 141 -1.61 -16.69 8.50
CA VAL A 141 -2.98 -17.19 8.76
C VAL A 141 -3.63 -16.46 9.95
N ALA A 142 -2.88 -16.16 11.00
CA ALA A 142 -3.39 -15.38 12.12
C ALA A 142 -3.85 -13.98 11.67
N VAL A 143 -3.02 -13.26 10.91
CA VAL A 143 -3.37 -11.93 10.37
C VAL A 143 -4.59 -12.02 9.45
N PHE A 144 -4.66 -13.01 8.56
CA PHE A 144 -5.82 -13.20 7.70
C PHE A 144 -7.12 -13.39 8.50
N ASN A 145 -7.09 -14.23 9.55
CA ASN A 145 -8.25 -14.48 10.40
C ASN A 145 -8.62 -13.25 11.26
N GLU A 146 -7.64 -12.49 11.75
CA GLU A 146 -7.89 -11.19 12.40
C GLU A 146 -8.64 -10.23 11.45
N GLY A 147 -8.27 -10.21 10.16
CA GLY A 147 -8.91 -9.37 9.15
C GLY A 147 -10.36 -9.74 8.87
N ARG A 148 -10.66 -11.04 8.83
CA ARG A 148 -12.04 -11.54 8.73
C ARG A 148 -12.87 -11.17 9.95
N ALA A 149 -12.33 -11.40 11.15
CA ALA A 149 -12.99 -11.00 12.39
C ALA A 149 -13.23 -9.48 12.48
N ALA A 150 -12.37 -8.67 11.84
CA ALA A 150 -12.52 -7.23 11.75
C ALA A 150 -13.52 -6.76 10.65
N GLY A 151 -14.15 -7.67 9.92
CA GLY A 151 -15.13 -7.37 8.87
C GLY A 151 -14.52 -7.03 7.52
N GLY A 152 -13.29 -7.48 7.22
CA GLY A 152 -12.68 -7.32 5.90
C GLY A 152 -13.35 -8.16 4.80
N ASP A 153 -14.19 -9.13 5.15
CA ASP A 153 -14.86 -10.07 4.24
C ASP A 153 -16.37 -9.84 4.11
N VAL A 154 -16.93 -8.77 4.67
CA VAL A 154 -18.39 -8.52 4.69
C VAL A 154 -19.04 -8.39 3.32
N TRP A 155 -18.26 -8.13 2.25
CA TRP A 155 -18.76 -8.05 0.87
C TRP A 155 -18.79 -9.41 0.15
N LEU A 156 -18.34 -10.48 0.81
CA LEU A 156 -18.32 -11.84 0.26
C LEU A 156 -19.58 -12.64 0.63
N PHE A 157 -20.50 -12.04 1.39
CA PHE A 157 -21.75 -12.64 1.89
C PHE A 157 -22.89 -11.62 1.80
#